data_AF-A0A1Y4GHK6-F1
#
_entry.id   AF-A0A1Y4GHK6-F1
#
_cell.length_a   1.000
_cell.length_b   1.000
_cell.length_c   1.000
_cell.angle_alpha   90.00
_cell.angle_beta   90.00
_cell.angle_gamma   90.00
#
_symmetry.space_group_name_H-M   'P 1'
#
loop_
_entity.id
_entity.type
_entity.pdbx_description
1 polymer ?
#
loop_
_entity_poly.entity_id
_entity_poly.type
_entity_poly.pdbx_seq_one_letter_code
_entity_poly.pdbx_strand_id
1 'polypeptide(L)'
;MRAKKGRKTYFTPEGKVALMFLKMYTGLSSPKLMEHLNGNVHYQLFCDVRIDPMHPLTNYKLLDDVFSELARGLKIQQQQDILARAWKPYMKDLDTMYTDATCYESEMRYPTDAKLL
;
A
#
# COMPACT_ATOMS: atom_id res chain seq x y z
N MET A 1 24.23 2.44 -32.71
CA MET A 1 24.67 1.78 -31.45
C MET A 1 23.42 1.38 -30.67
N ARG A 2 23.21 0.08 -30.40
CA ARG A 2 22.04 -0.39 -29.63
C ARG A 2 22.35 -0.18 -28.14
N ALA A 3 21.58 0.66 -27.44
CA ALA A 3 21.78 0.87 -26.01
C ALA A 3 21.78 -0.49 -25.28
N LYS A 4 22.77 -0.73 -24.42
CA LYS A 4 22.82 -1.90 -23.53
C LYS A 4 21.58 -1.83 -22.63
N LYS A 5 20.49 -2.51 -23.02
CA LYS A 5 19.34 -2.71 -22.14
C LYS A 5 19.82 -3.56 -20.96
N GLY A 6 19.82 -2.97 -19.78
CA GLY A 6 20.02 -3.72 -18.53
C GLY A 6 18.97 -4.83 -18.38
N ARG A 7 19.08 -5.62 -17.31
CA ARG A 7 18.09 -6.65 -16.98
C ARG A 7 16.69 -6.01 -16.96
N LYS A 8 15.73 -6.62 -17.65
CA LYS A 8 14.33 -6.18 -17.60
C LYS A 8 13.88 -6.21 -16.14
N THR A 9 13.28 -5.13 -15.67
CA THR A 9 12.67 -5.07 -14.35
C THR A 9 11.52 -6.08 -14.27
N TYR A 10 11.37 -6.73 -13.12
CA TYR A 10 10.28 -7.72 -12.92
C TYR A 10 8.89 -7.10 -12.96
N PHE A 11 8.80 -5.83 -12.54
CA PHE A 11 7.55 -5.08 -12.45
C PHE A 11 7.55 -3.91 -13.44
N THR A 12 6.38 -3.67 -14.04
CA THR A 12 6.06 -2.42 -14.75
C THR A 12 5.89 -1.28 -13.74
N PRO A 13 5.97 0.01 -14.16
CA PRO A 13 5.69 1.14 -13.26
C PRO A 13 4.33 1.03 -12.56
N GLU A 14 3.30 0.61 -13.30
CA GLU A 14 1.95 0.38 -12.79
C GLU A 14 1.93 -0.79 -11.80
N GLY A 15 2.62 -1.89 -12.14
CA GLY A 15 2.77 -3.05 -11.26
C GLY A 15 3.46 -2.74 -9.93
N LYS A 16 4.45 -1.83 -9.94
CA LYS A 16 5.11 -1.36 -8.70
C LYS A 16 4.12 -0.62 -7.80
N VAL A 17 3.30 0.27 -8.37
CA VAL A 17 2.28 1.02 -7.62
C VAL A 17 1.19 0.08 -7.10
N ALA A 18 0.71 -0.84 -7.93
CA ALA A 18 -0.26 -1.87 -7.53
C ALA A 18 0.28 -2.73 -6.38
N LEU A 19 1.54 -3.14 -6.42
CA LEU A 19 2.19 -3.89 -5.35
C LEU A 19 2.19 -3.13 -4.02
N MET A 20 2.35 -1.80 -4.04
CA MET A 20 2.28 -0.97 -2.82
C MET A 20 0.86 -0.94 -2.23
N PHE A 21 -0.17 -0.81 -3.09
CA PHE A 21 -1.57 -0.91 -2.64
C PHE A 21 -1.88 -2.29 -2.06
N LEU A 22 -1.39 -3.34 -2.71
CA LEU A 22 -1.58 -4.72 -2.26
C LEU A 22 -0.93 -4.97 -0.89
N LYS A 23 0.29 -4.46 -0.68
CA LYS A 23 0.97 -4.52 0.62
C LYS A 23 0.16 -3.83 1.72
N MET A 24 -0.36 -2.63 1.44
CA MET A 24 -1.17 -1.89 2.41
C MET A 24 -2.52 -2.56 2.69
N TYR A 25 -3.21 -3.05 1.66
CA TYR A 25 -4.51 -3.70 1.77
C TYR A 25 -4.45 -5.02 2.55
N THR A 26 -3.39 -5.80 2.34
CA THR A 26 -3.26 -7.14 2.95
C THR A 26 -2.59 -7.11 4.32
N GLY A 27 -1.83 -6.06 4.64
CA GLY A 27 -1.05 -5.99 5.89
C GLY A 27 0.07 -7.04 5.99
N LEU A 28 0.42 -7.69 4.88
CA LEU A 28 1.41 -8.77 4.85
C LEU A 28 2.85 -8.23 4.89
N SER A 29 3.74 -9.00 5.51
CA SER A 29 5.18 -8.78 5.38
C SER A 29 5.66 -9.11 3.97
N SER A 30 6.78 -8.52 3.54
CA SER A 30 7.32 -8.74 2.17
C SER A 30 7.55 -10.23 1.84
N PRO A 31 8.06 -11.09 2.74
CA PRO A 31 8.15 -12.53 2.47
C PRO A 31 6.78 -13.18 2.21
N LYS A 32 5.78 -12.92 3.06
CA LYS A 32 4.42 -13.47 2.88
C LYS A 32 3.75 -12.93 1.62
N LEU A 33 3.94 -11.64 1.33
CA LEU A 33 3.41 -11.04 0.12
C LEU A 33 4.00 -11.70 -1.13
N MET A 34 5.30 -12.04 -1.13
CA MET A 34 5.94 -12.79 -2.22
C MET A 34 5.38 -14.20 -2.36
N GLU A 35 5.16 -14.92 -1.26
CA GLU A 35 4.51 -16.25 -1.28
C GLU A 35 3.13 -16.17 -1.95
N HIS A 36 2.32 -15.19 -1.57
CA HIS A 36 1.03 -14.95 -2.22
C HIS A 36 1.18 -14.51 -3.68
N LEU A 37 2.18 -13.70 -4.02
CA LEU A 37 2.44 -13.31 -5.41
C LEU A 37 2.78 -14.53 -6.28
N ASN A 38 3.56 -15.48 -5.75
CA ASN A 38 3.89 -16.73 -6.44
C ASN A 38 2.66 -17.65 -6.59
N GLY A 39 1.81 -17.74 -5.57
CA GLY A 39 0.70 -18.71 -5.52
C GLY A 39 -0.68 -18.19 -5.94
N ASN A 40 -0.89 -16.87 -6.00
CA ASN A 40 -2.21 -16.26 -6.25
C ASN A 40 -2.25 -15.53 -7.59
N VAL A 41 -3.02 -16.09 -8.53
CA VAL A 41 -3.20 -15.53 -9.87
C VAL A 41 -3.84 -14.14 -9.85
N HIS A 42 -4.70 -13.84 -8.87
CA HIS A 42 -5.33 -12.52 -8.77
C HIS A 42 -4.32 -11.44 -8.38
N TYR A 43 -3.35 -11.77 -7.53
CA TYR A 43 -2.30 -10.84 -7.14
C TYR A 43 -1.35 -10.59 -8.31
N GLN A 44 -1.05 -11.63 -9.08
CA GLN A 44 -0.28 -11.54 -10.32
C GLN A 44 -0.95 -10.63 -11.35
N LEU A 45 -2.24 -10.85 -11.63
CA LEU A 45 -3.02 -9.98 -12.53
C LEU A 45 -3.09 -8.54 -12.03
N PHE A 46 -3.33 -8.33 -10.74
CA PHE A 46 -3.44 -6.98 -10.16
C PHE A 46 -2.13 -6.20 -10.28
N CYS A 47 -0.98 -6.87 -10.09
CA CYS A 47 0.34 -6.26 -10.22
C CYS A 47 0.90 -6.30 -11.66
N ASP A 48 0.10 -6.74 -12.64
CA ASP A 48 0.52 -6.94 -14.04
C ASP A 48 1.85 -7.73 -14.16
N VAL A 49 1.99 -8.78 -13.35
CA VAL A 49 3.17 -9.65 -13.33
C VAL A 49 2.75 -11.08 -13.65
N ARG A 50 3.59 -11.80 -14.41
CA ARG A 50 3.41 -13.23 -14.68
C ARG A 50 4.60 -13.98 -14.14
N ILE A 51 4.39 -14.79 -13.11
CA ILE A 51 5.44 -15.60 -12.50
C ILE A 51 5.23 -17.03 -12.96
N ASP A 52 6.29 -17.62 -13.52
CA ASP A 52 6.28 -19.03 -13.89
C ASP A 52 6.21 -19.90 -12.61
N PRO A 53 5.20 -20.78 -12.46
CA PRO A 53 5.10 -21.65 -11.30
C PRO A 53 6.31 -22.56 -11.09
N MET A 54 7.05 -22.90 -12.15
CA MET A 54 8.28 -23.70 -12.06
C MET A 54 9.51 -22.87 -11.64
N HIS A 55 9.41 -21.54 -11.72
CA HIS A 55 10.47 -20.60 -11.37
C HIS A 55 9.93 -19.45 -10.51
N PRO A 56 9.47 -19.75 -9.27
CA PRO A 56 8.90 -18.74 -8.39
C PRO A 56 9.92 -17.69 -7.96
N LEU A 57 9.45 -16.53 -7.50
CA LEU A 57 10.28 -15.53 -6.86
C LEU A 57 10.78 -16.06 -5.51
N THR A 58 12.10 -16.02 -5.32
CA THR A 58 12.76 -16.50 -4.10
C THR A 58 13.31 -15.37 -3.24
N ASN A 59 13.51 -14.19 -3.83
CA ASN A 59 14.12 -13.04 -3.15
C ASN A 59 13.08 -11.94 -2.89
N TYR A 60 12.56 -11.89 -1.66
CA TYR A 60 11.58 -10.87 -1.27
C TYR A 60 12.17 -9.45 -1.23
N LYS A 61 13.51 -9.30 -1.18
CA LYS A 61 14.16 -7.97 -1.22
C LYS A 61 13.82 -7.20 -2.49
N LEU A 62 13.45 -7.90 -3.56
CA LEU A 62 12.94 -7.27 -4.77
C LEU A 62 11.69 -6.41 -4.50
N LEU A 63 10.81 -6.85 -3.60
CA LEU A 63 9.63 -6.09 -3.20
C LEU A 63 10.04 -4.91 -2.31
N ASP A 64 10.95 -5.14 -1.36
CA ASP A 64 11.47 -4.08 -0.47
C ASP A 64 12.16 -2.95 -1.25
N ASP A 65 12.94 -3.30 -2.27
CA ASP A 65 13.59 -2.36 -3.17
C ASP A 65 12.56 -1.51 -3.93
N VAL A 66 11.46 -2.13 -4.40
CA VAL A 66 10.34 -1.42 -5.05
C VAL A 66 9.67 -0.45 -4.07
N PHE A 67 9.37 -0.90 -2.84
CA PHE A 67 8.77 -0.03 -1.84
C PHE A 67 9.68 1.15 -1.48
N SER A 68 10.98 0.90 -1.36
CA SER A 68 11.99 1.93 -1.07
C SER A 68 12.18 2.91 -2.22
N GLU A 69 12.11 2.43 -3.47
CA GLU A 69 12.12 3.26 -4.68
C GLU A 69 10.92 4.21 -4.70
N LEU A 70 9.71 3.68 -4.49
CA LEU A 70 8.48 4.48 -4.46
C LEU A 70 8.47 5.48 -3.31
N ALA A 71 8.89 5.06 -2.12
CA ALA A 71 8.95 5.92 -0.93
C ALA A 71 9.84 7.14 -1.16
N ARG A 72 10.99 6.99 -1.83
CA ARG A 72 11.88 8.11 -2.16
C ARG A 72 11.24 9.14 -3.12
N GLY A 73 10.34 8.69 -3.98
CA GLY A 73 9.62 9.57 -4.91
C GLY A 73 8.36 10.21 -4.32
N LEU A 74 7.88 9.74 -3.17
CA LEU A 74 6.59 10.11 -2.61
C LEU A 74 6.69 11.37 -1.73
N LYS A 75 6.24 12.51 -2.25
CA LYS A 75 6.15 13.76 -1.49
C LYS A 75 4.78 13.91 -0.84
N ILE A 76 4.58 13.27 0.30
CA ILE A 76 3.25 13.05 0.91
C ILE A 76 2.29 14.26 0.85
N GLN A 77 2.75 15.48 1.14
CA GLN A 77 1.92 16.68 1.09
C GLN A 77 1.41 17.00 -0.33
N GLN A 78 2.25 16.84 -1.36
CA GLN A 78 1.86 17.08 -2.74
C GLN A 78 0.89 16.00 -3.23
N GLN A 79 1.14 14.74 -2.86
CA GLN A 79 0.26 13.63 -3.22
C GLN A 79 -1.11 13.73 -2.53
N GLN A 80 -1.17 14.17 -1.27
CA GLN A 80 -2.43 14.40 -0.56
C GLN A 80 -3.29 15.42 -1.31
N ASP A 81 -2.73 16.55 -1.74
CA ASP A 81 -3.45 17.56 -2.51
C ASP A 81 -3.98 17.02 -3.84
N ILE A 82 -3.16 16.25 -4.56
CA ILE A 82 -3.55 15.65 -5.84
C ILE A 82 -4.69 14.65 -5.64
N LEU A 83 -4.56 13.76 -4.65
CA LEU A 83 -5.58 12.76 -4.34
C LEU A 83 -6.86 13.41 -3.87
N ALA A 84 -6.80 14.40 -2.97
CA ALA A 84 -7.96 15.13 -2.48
C ALA A 84 -8.71 15.81 -3.64
N ARG A 85 -7.99 16.47 -4.58
CA ARG A 85 -8.62 17.09 -5.77
C ARG A 85 -9.27 16.05 -6.69
N ALA A 86 -8.61 14.92 -6.91
CA ALA A 86 -9.16 13.85 -7.75
C ALA A 86 -10.40 13.19 -7.13
N TRP A 87 -10.44 13.08 -5.80
CA TRP A 87 -11.54 12.46 -5.06
C TRP A 87 -12.69 13.43 -4.76
N LYS A 88 -12.42 14.73 -4.73
CA LYS A 88 -13.42 15.77 -4.38
C LYS A 88 -14.76 15.64 -5.12
N PRO A 89 -14.82 15.33 -6.43
CA PRO A 89 -16.11 15.18 -7.14
C PRO A 89 -16.96 13.99 -6.68
N TYR A 90 -16.34 13.02 -5.99
CA TYR A 90 -16.99 11.78 -5.55
C TYR A 90 -17.32 11.78 -4.05
N MET A 91 -16.85 12.77 -3.30
CA MET A 91 -17.12 12.93 -1.87
C MET A 91 -18.47 13.63 -1.66
N LYS A 92 -19.17 13.28 -0.57
CA LYS A 92 -20.41 13.91 -0.11
C LYS A 92 -20.15 14.58 1.24
N ASP A 93 -21.03 15.51 1.64
CA ASP A 93 -21.04 16.13 2.97
C ASP A 93 -19.70 16.82 3.32
N LEU A 94 -19.11 17.53 2.36
CA LEU A 94 -17.81 18.22 2.50
C LEU A 94 -17.81 19.35 3.54
N ASP A 95 -19.00 19.77 3.98
CA ASP A 95 -19.25 20.71 5.07
C ASP A 95 -19.28 20.05 6.45
N THR A 96 -19.31 18.71 6.50
CA THR A 96 -19.33 17.94 7.75
C THR A 96 -17.92 17.48 8.10
N MET A 97 -17.44 17.86 9.28
CA MET A 97 -16.17 17.38 9.82
C MET A 97 -16.43 16.21 10.78
N TYR A 98 -16.00 15.01 10.40
CA TYR A 98 -15.97 13.87 11.31
C TYR A 98 -14.65 13.92 12.09
N THR A 99 -14.75 14.16 13.40
CA THR A 99 -13.64 13.97 14.34
C THR A 99 -13.78 12.58 14.94
N ASP A 100 -12.69 11.82 14.99
CA ASP A 100 -12.68 10.53 15.67
C ASP A 100 -13.05 10.73 17.16
N ALA A 101 -13.95 9.89 17.68
CA ALA A 101 -14.44 9.99 19.05
C ALA A 101 -13.47 9.34 20.08
N THR A 102 -12.23 9.05 19.68
CA THR A 102 -11.17 8.54 20.57
C THR A 102 -10.76 9.53 21.67
N CYS A 103 -11.25 10.78 21.63
CA CYS A 103 -11.08 11.74 22.73
C CYS A 103 -11.76 11.31 24.06
N TYR A 104 -12.57 10.24 24.07
CA TYR A 104 -13.16 9.67 25.28
C TYR A 104 -12.43 8.42 25.80
N GLU A 105 -11.20 8.16 25.36
CA GLU A 105 -10.27 7.39 26.19
C GLU A 105 -9.76 8.28 27.34
N SER A 106 -10.67 8.77 28.17
CA SER A 106 -10.32 9.20 29.52
C SER A 106 -9.62 8.00 30.18
N GLU A 107 -8.39 8.19 30.67
CA GLU A 107 -7.67 7.21 31.50
C GLU A 107 -8.54 6.84 32.71
N MET A 108 -9.45 5.89 32.52
CA MET A 108 -10.38 5.46 33.53
C MET A 108 -9.62 4.52 34.45
N ARG A 109 -8.94 5.09 35.45
CA ARG A 109 -8.30 4.29 36.49
C ARG A 109 -9.39 3.72 37.39
N TYR A 110 -9.31 2.42 37.61
CA TYR A 110 -10.12 1.75 38.61
C TYR A 110 -9.94 2.46 39.97
N PRO A 111 -11.02 2.78 40.72
CA PRO A 111 -12.42 2.35 40.55
C PRO A 111 -13.39 3.52 40.20
N THR A 112 -13.07 4.38 39.23
CA THR A 112 -14.01 5.45 38.84
C THR A 112 -15.24 4.87 38.12
N ASP A 113 -16.45 5.34 38.43
CA ASP A 113 -17.70 4.91 37.78
C ASP A 113 -17.89 5.65 36.44
N ALA A 114 -18.13 4.91 35.35
CA ALA A 114 -18.34 5.45 34.00
C ALA A 114 -19.57 6.36 33.90
N LYS A 115 -20.52 6.25 34.83
CA LYS A 115 -21.76 7.05 34.82
C LYS A 115 -21.59 8.49 35.31
N LEU A 116 -20.39 8.88 35.77
CA LEU A 116 -20.09 10.24 36.21
C LEU A 116 -19.57 11.16 35.08
N LEU A 117 -19.55 10.66 33.83
CA LEU A 117 -19.24 11.43 32.61
C LEU A 117 -20.51 11.83 31.86
#